data_AF-A0A443SG68-F1
#
_entry.id   AF-A0A443SG68-F1
#
_cell.length_a   1.000
_cell.length_b   1.000
_cell.length_c   1.000
_cell.angle_alpha   90.00
_cell.angle_beta   90.00
_cell.angle_gamma   90.00
#
_symmetry.space_group_name_H-M   'P 1'
#
loop_
_entity.id
_entity.type
_entity.pdbx_description
1 polymer ?
#
loop_
_entity_poly.entity_id
_entity_poly.type
_entity_poly.pdbx_seq_one_letter_code
_entity_poly.pdbx_strand_id
1 'polypeptide(L)'
;MAQSGEYVFFSIELFTSKSETRRPWWREDDPLRNHRAKKAYEALLQVTARVPDTNEYSKFARTVKEIAKDKFGFDYKQEESASIEAVVVRRMVHT
;
A
#
# COMPACT_ATOMS: atom_id res chain seq x y z
N MET A 1 -17.14 22.64 -2.01
CA MET A 1 -16.52 22.58 -0.68
C MET A 1 -15.28 21.71 -0.76
N ALA A 2 -14.18 22.12 -0.11
CA ALA A 2 -12.79 21.66 -0.24
C ALA A 2 -11.89 22.34 -1.32
N GLN A 3 -12.26 23.52 -1.85
CA GLN A 3 -11.35 24.36 -2.64
C GLN A 3 -10.89 25.63 -1.90
N SER A 4 -11.41 25.89 -0.71
CA SER A 4 -11.20 27.14 0.05
C SER A 4 -9.96 27.12 0.95
N GLY A 5 -9.22 26.00 1.05
CA GLY A 5 -8.05 25.89 1.93
C GLY A 5 -8.37 25.92 3.44
N GLU A 6 -9.65 25.94 3.82
CA GLU A 6 -10.10 26.03 5.22
C GLU A 6 -9.83 24.75 6.03
N TYR A 7 -9.66 23.62 5.35
CA TYR A 7 -9.45 22.31 5.97
C TYR A 7 -8.39 21.52 5.23
N VAL A 8 -7.51 20.85 5.98
CA VAL A 8 -6.57 19.85 5.47
C VAL A 8 -7.02 18.49 5.96
N PHE A 9 -7.17 17.53 5.04
CA PHE A 9 -7.53 16.15 5.37
C PHE A 9 -6.29 15.27 5.31
N PHE A 10 -6.12 14.40 6.29
CA PHE A 10 -5.10 13.36 6.27
C PHE A 10 -5.75 11.98 6.49
N SER A 11 -5.28 10.98 5.75
CA SER A 11 -5.52 9.56 6.06
C SER A 11 -4.20 8.87 6.36
N ILE A 12 -4.21 7.92 7.29
CA ILE A 12 -3.05 7.10 7.62
C ILE A 12 -3.35 5.68 7.20
N GLU A 13 -2.64 5.22 6.18
CA GLU A 13 -2.77 3.88 5.60
C GLU A 13 -1.39 3.24 5.57
N LEU A 14 -1.04 2.56 6.66
CA LEU A 14 0.27 1.92 6.80
C LEU A 14 0.35 0.62 5.97
N PHE A 15 -0.77 -0.09 5.87
CA PHE A 15 -0.86 -1.37 5.18
C PHE A 15 -1.90 -1.26 4.06
N THR A 16 -1.44 -1.07 2.83
CA THR A 16 -2.30 -1.07 1.64
C THR A 16 -1.53 -1.59 0.43
N SER A 17 -2.26 -2.12 -0.55
CA SER A 17 -1.70 -2.60 -1.80
C SER A 17 -1.41 -1.44 -2.77
N LYS A 18 -0.40 -1.58 -3.65
CA LYS A 18 -0.06 -0.52 -4.63
C LYS A 18 -1.20 -0.17 -5.59
N SER A 19 -2.17 -1.06 -5.82
CA SER A 19 -3.34 -0.77 -6.65
C SER A 19 -4.30 0.17 -5.92
N GLU A 20 -4.59 -0.12 -4.65
CA GLU A 20 -5.47 0.68 -3.80
C GLU A 20 -4.90 2.07 -3.53
N THR A 21 -3.58 2.21 -3.32
CA THR A 21 -2.96 3.53 -3.11
C THR A 21 -2.99 4.43 -4.34
N ARG A 22 -3.06 3.85 -5.57
CA ARG A 22 -3.00 4.65 -6.81
C ARG A 22 -4.34 5.29 -7.17
N ARG A 23 -5.45 4.64 -6.86
CA ARG A 23 -6.81 5.14 -7.12
C ARG A 23 -7.75 4.78 -5.96
N PRO A 24 -7.50 5.30 -4.74
CA PRO A 24 -8.27 4.93 -3.55
C PRO A 24 -9.75 5.38 -3.61
N TRP A 25 -10.06 6.34 -4.49
CA TRP A 25 -11.43 6.84 -4.73
C TRP A 25 -12.21 6.03 -5.78
N TRP A 26 -11.59 5.07 -6.48
CA TRP A 26 -12.20 4.35 -7.59
C TRP A 26 -12.92 3.09 -7.13
N ARG A 27 -14.17 2.92 -7.58
CA ARG A 27 -14.90 1.65 -7.52
C ARG A 27 -15.49 1.30 -8.88
N GLU A 28 -15.47 0.03 -9.26
CA GLU A 28 -15.95 -0.41 -10.58
C GLU A 28 -17.47 -0.23 -10.77
N ASP A 29 -18.23 -0.32 -9.69
CA ASP A 29 -19.69 -0.35 -9.66
C ASP A 29 -20.35 1.04 -9.53
N ASP A 30 -19.58 2.11 -9.29
CA ASP A 30 -20.13 3.45 -9.02
C ASP A 30 -19.39 4.61 -9.74
N PRO A 31 -19.54 4.74 -11.08
CA PRO A 31 -18.85 5.76 -11.86
C PRO A 31 -19.20 7.21 -11.47
N LEU A 32 -20.46 7.45 -11.09
CA LEU A 32 -20.94 8.78 -10.68
C LEU A 32 -20.29 9.22 -9.37
N ARG A 33 -20.18 8.32 -8.37
CA ARG A 33 -19.47 8.64 -7.13
C ARG A 33 -17.96 8.75 -7.33
N ASN A 34 -17.36 8.00 -8.26
CA ASN A 34 -15.93 8.11 -8.55
C ASN A 34 -15.51 9.53 -8.92
N HIS A 35 -16.29 10.24 -9.74
CA HIS A 35 -15.97 11.63 -10.10
C HIS A 35 -15.98 12.57 -8.89
N ARG A 36 -16.99 12.44 -8.02
CA ARG A 36 -17.09 13.24 -6.79
C ARG A 36 -15.99 12.89 -5.81
N ALA A 37 -15.70 11.59 -5.63
CA ALA A 37 -14.66 11.11 -4.75
C ALA A 37 -13.27 11.57 -5.23
N LYS A 38 -12.97 11.47 -6.53
CA LYS A 38 -11.72 11.98 -7.11
C LYS A 38 -11.48 13.44 -6.73
N LYS A 39 -12.49 14.30 -6.88
CA LYS A 39 -12.40 15.73 -6.52
C LYS A 39 -12.20 15.95 -5.01
N ALA A 40 -12.77 15.10 -4.15
CA ALA A 40 -12.54 15.20 -2.70
C ALA A 40 -11.12 14.76 -2.31
N TYR A 41 -10.58 13.73 -2.97
CA TYR A 41 -9.23 13.23 -2.74
C TYR A 41 -8.14 14.22 -3.18
N GLU A 42 -8.44 15.22 -4.02
CA GLU A 42 -7.51 16.33 -4.32
C GLU A 42 -7.13 17.15 -3.08
N ALA A 43 -7.98 17.16 -2.05
CA ALA A 43 -7.73 17.84 -0.78
C ALA A 43 -7.21 16.90 0.33
N LEU A 44 -7.00 15.61 0.02
CA LEU A 44 -6.56 14.58 0.98
C LEU A 44 -5.06 14.30 0.83
N LEU A 45 -4.34 14.34 1.95
CA LEU A 45 -2.96 13.89 2.05
C LEU A 45 -2.93 12.50 2.67
N GLN A 46 -2.38 11.53 1.95
CA GLN A 46 -2.28 10.16 2.43
C GLN A 46 -0.88 9.88 2.99
N VAL A 47 -0.83 9.41 4.24
CA VAL A 47 0.40 8.98 4.92
C VAL A 47 0.51 7.47 4.80
N THR A 48 1.56 7.00 4.12
CA THR A 48 1.83 5.57 3.93
C THR A 48 3.19 5.15 4.47
N ALA A 49 3.35 3.86 4.77
CA ALA A 49 4.67 3.30 5.05
C ALA A 49 5.60 3.50 3.84
N ARG A 50 6.87 3.83 4.11
CA ARG A 50 7.87 3.98 3.06
C ARG A 50 8.29 2.60 2.56
N VAL A 51 8.03 2.33 1.28
CA VAL A 51 8.58 1.16 0.59
C VAL A 51 9.96 1.52 0.03
N PRO A 52 11.04 0.81 0.42
CA PRO A 52 12.36 1.06 -0.16
C PRO A 52 12.39 0.73 -1.66
N ASP A 53 12.86 1.66 -2.49
CA ASP A 53 13.09 1.43 -3.92
C ASP A 53 14.52 0.94 -4.18
N THR A 54 14.93 -0.09 -3.44
CA THR A 54 16.26 -0.70 -3.58
C THR A 54 16.19 -2.07 -4.22
N ASN A 55 17.27 -2.46 -4.89
CA ASN A 55 17.38 -3.78 -5.50
C ASN A 55 17.36 -4.89 -4.44
N GLU A 56 17.95 -4.63 -3.27
CA GLU A 56 17.99 -5.56 -2.13
C GLU A 56 16.58 -5.84 -1.61
N TYR A 57 15.78 -4.78 -1.41
CA TYR A 57 14.40 -4.93 -0.95
C TYR A 57 13.54 -5.65 -1.99
N SER A 58 13.72 -5.34 -3.27
CA SER A 58 13.00 -6.00 -4.37
C SER A 58 13.31 -7.50 -4.44
N LYS A 59 14.58 -7.89 -4.26
CA LYS A 59 15.01 -9.29 -4.20
C LYS A 59 14.41 -9.99 -2.98
N PHE A 60 14.51 -9.37 -1.80
CA PHE A 60 13.93 -9.88 -0.56
C PHE A 60 12.44 -10.14 -0.70
N ALA A 61 11.68 -9.15 -1.19
CA ALA A 61 10.24 -9.27 -1.39
C ALA A 61 9.91 -10.43 -2.34
N ARG A 62 10.61 -10.56 -3.47
CA ARG A 62 10.42 -11.68 -4.39
C ARG A 62 10.64 -13.03 -3.70
N THR A 63 11.73 -13.20 -2.98
CA THR A 63 12.05 -14.45 -2.28
C THR A 63 10.99 -14.80 -1.22
N VAL A 64 10.49 -13.82 -0.47
CA VAL A 64 9.40 -14.06 0.50
C VAL A 64 8.13 -14.56 -0.20
N LYS A 65 7.76 -13.96 -1.35
CA LYS A 65 6.60 -14.41 -2.14
C LYS A 65 6.77 -15.84 -2.67
N GLU A 66 7.95 -16.18 -3.18
CA GLU A 66 8.29 -17.53 -3.65
C GLU A 66 8.18 -18.55 -2.50
N ILE A 67 8.76 -18.26 -1.34
CA ILE A 67 8.68 -19.14 -0.16
C ILE A 67 7.23 -19.31 0.32
N ALA A 68 6.44 -18.22 0.35
CA ALA A 68 5.04 -18.27 0.75
C ALA A 68 4.22 -19.20 -0.16
N LYS A 69 4.45 -19.11 -1.46
CA LYS A 69 3.81 -19.96 -2.46
C LYS A 69 4.24 -21.41 -2.31
N ASP A 70 5.54 -21.67 -2.28
CA ASP A 70 6.08 -23.03 -2.33
C ASP A 70 5.84 -23.81 -1.04
N LYS A 71 5.94 -23.15 0.12
CA LYS A 71 5.84 -23.83 1.43
C LYS A 71 4.45 -23.79 2.04
N PHE A 72 3.66 -22.77 1.72
CA PHE A 72 2.36 -22.53 2.37
C PHE A 72 1.20 -22.47 1.38
N GLY A 73 1.45 -22.63 0.07
CA GLY A 73 0.41 -22.53 -0.95
C GLY A 73 -0.22 -21.15 -1.07
N PHE A 74 0.42 -20.12 -0.49
CA PHE A 74 -0.11 -18.76 -0.47
C PHE A 74 0.52 -17.94 -1.59
N ASP A 75 -0.28 -17.61 -2.61
CA ASP A 75 0.16 -16.80 -3.75
C ASP A 75 -0.29 -15.34 -3.59
N TYR A 76 0.67 -14.45 -3.39
CA TYR A 76 0.42 -13.00 -3.41
C TYR A 76 0.00 -12.60 -4.83
N LYS A 77 -1.31 -12.42 -5.05
CA LYS A 77 -1.85 -11.97 -6.34
C LYS A 77 -1.16 -10.66 -6.77
N GLN A 78 -1.07 -10.42 -8.08
CA GLN A 78 -0.30 -9.31 -8.68
C GLN A 78 -0.65 -7.92 -8.11
N GLU A 79 -1.89 -7.73 -7.67
CA GLU A 79 -2.36 -6.49 -7.06
C GLU A 79 -1.96 -6.33 -5.59
N GLU A 80 -1.79 -7.44 -4.85
CA GLU A 80 -1.12 -7.49 -3.55
C GLU A 80 0.41 -7.43 -3.75
N SER A 81 0.85 -6.34 -4.37
CA SER A 81 2.09 -5.71 -3.91
C SER A 81 1.81 -5.03 -2.58
N ALA A 82 1.35 -5.82 -1.60
CA ALA A 82 1.64 -5.53 -0.22
C ALA A 82 3.14 -5.30 -0.17
N SER A 83 3.53 -4.12 0.27
CA SER A 83 4.83 -3.89 0.87
C SER A 83 5.11 -5.14 1.69
N ILE A 84 6.07 -5.98 1.29
CA ILE A 84 6.52 -7.03 2.17
C ILE A 84 7.31 -6.26 3.21
N GLU A 85 6.60 -5.84 4.23
CA GLU A 85 7.20 -5.24 5.38
C GLU A 85 8.19 -6.28 5.87
N ALA A 86 9.46 -5.96 5.70
CA ALA A 86 10.51 -6.74 6.30
C ALA A 86 10.34 -6.51 7.81
N VAL A 87 9.50 -7.32 8.45
CA VAL A 87 9.61 -7.55 9.88
C VAL A 87 10.92 -8.32 10.02
N VAL A 88 12.03 -7.58 10.04
CA VAL A 88 13.35 -8.11 10.32
C VAL A 88 13.31 -8.48 11.81
N VAL A 89 12.86 -9.70 12.09
CA VAL A 89 13.05 -10.30 13.41
C VAL A 89 14.53 -10.61 13.54
N ARG A 90 15.32 -9.63 13.98
CA ARG A 90 16.69 -9.87 14.42
C ARG A 90 16.61 -10.72 15.67
N ARG A 91 16.86 -12.02 15.53
CA ARG A 91 17.11 -12.89 16.68
C ARG A 91 18.42 -12.43 17.31
N MET A 92 18.32 -11.74 18.43
CA MET A 92 19.47 -11.31 19.23
C MET A 92 19.99 -12.55 19.96
N VAL A 93 20.92 -13.27 19.32
CA VAL A 93 21.66 -14.35 19.99
C VAL A 93 22.68 -13.67 20.90
N HIS A 94 22.40 -13.68 22.21
CA HIS A 94 23.39 -13.29 23.21
C HIS A 94 24.32 -14.49 23.39
N THR A 95 25.61 -14.29 23.11
CA THR A 95 26.73 -15.13 23.59
C THR A 95 27.43 -14.42 24.72
#